data_AF-A0A1G3CYS8-F1
#
_entry.id   AF-A0A1G3CYS8-F1
#
_cell.length_a   1.000
_cell.length_b   1.000
_cell.length_c   1.000
_cell.angle_alpha   90.00
_cell.angle_beta   90.00
_cell.angle_gamma   90.00
#
_symmetry.space_group_name_H-M   'P 1'
#
loop_
_entity.id
_entity.type
_entity.pdbx_description
1 polymer ?
#
loop_
_entity_poly.entity_id
_entity_poly.type
_entity_poly.pdbx_seq_one_letter_code
_entity_poly.pdbx_strand_id
1 'polypeptide(L)'
;MLRGFARSFQNADKVIFADIYSARDNDDEKTTMNSSRLFEETRNAGVDVQYIPQLHDIVNALSLRVKPDDVVITMGAGDVWKVAYDLVAKLE
;
A
#
# COMPACT_ATOMS: atom_id res chain seq x y z
N MET A 1 2.19 -8.16 16.86
CA MET A 1 1.95 -6.86 16.20
C MET A 1 1.78 -7.03 14.68
N LEU A 2 2.80 -7.49 13.94
CA LEU A 2 2.76 -7.64 12.47
C LEU A 2 1.58 -8.50 11.95
N ARG A 3 1.34 -9.69 12.50
CA ARG A 3 0.19 -10.54 12.12
C ARG A 3 -1.18 -9.94 12.42
N GLY A 4 -1.27 -9.04 13.40
CA GLY A 4 -2.51 -8.31 13.69
C GLY A 4 -2.75 -7.24 12.63
N PHE A 5 -1.69 -6.53 12.25
CA PHE A 5 -1.72 -5.53 11.20
C PHE A 5 -1.99 -6.14 9.81
N ALA A 6 -1.36 -7.26 9.46
CA ALA A 6 -1.66 -7.98 8.22
C ALA A 6 -3.14 -8.38 8.12
N ARG A 7 -3.76 -8.76 9.25
CA ARG A 7 -5.18 -9.12 9.31
C ARG A 7 -6.14 -7.93 9.28
N SER A 8 -5.71 -6.71 9.61
CA SER A 8 -6.62 -5.56 9.56
C SER A 8 -7.06 -5.21 8.15
N PHE A 9 -6.39 -5.74 7.12
CA PHE A 9 -6.73 -5.52 5.72
C PHE A 9 -7.75 -6.52 5.13
N GLN A 10 -8.26 -7.47 5.92
CA GLN A 10 -9.17 -8.52 5.41
C GLN A 10 -10.50 -8.01 4.83
N ASN A 11 -10.89 -6.77 5.15
CA ASN A 11 -12.11 -6.17 4.64
C ASN A 11 -11.93 -5.44 3.30
N ALA A 12 -10.70 -5.38 2.77
CA ALA A 12 -10.42 -4.76 1.47
C ALA A 12 -10.38 -5.84 0.37
N ASP A 13 -11.01 -5.56 -0.77
CA ASP A 13 -10.94 -6.44 -1.94
C ASP A 13 -9.54 -6.46 -2.56
N LYS A 14 -8.80 -5.36 -2.46
CA LYS A 14 -7.42 -5.23 -2.94
C LYS A 14 -6.59 -4.34 -2.02
N VAL A 15 -5.36 -4.75 -1.74
CA VAL A 15 -4.37 -3.96 -0.99
C VAL A 15 -3.12 -3.75 -1.84
N ILE A 16 -2.58 -2.53 -1.84
CA ILE A 16 -1.31 -2.22 -2.49
C ILE A 16 -0.37 -1.63 -1.44
N PHE A 17 0.78 -2.27 -1.22
CA PHE A 17 1.84 -1.74 -0.38
C PHE A 17 2.87 -1.00 -1.22
N ALA A 18 3.18 0.23 -0.80
CA ALA A 18 4.34 1.00 -1.27
C ALA A 18 5.59 0.65 -0.48
N ASP A 19 6.74 1.20 -0.87
CA ASP A 19 7.89 1.20 0.01
C ASP A 19 7.62 1.96 1.30
N ILE A 20 8.01 1.36 2.42
CA ILE A 20 7.96 2.01 3.73
C ILE A 20 9.17 2.95 3.81
N TYR A 21 8.99 4.19 3.36
CA TYR A 21 9.93 5.27 3.64
C TYR A 21 9.88 5.57 5.14
N SER A 22 10.85 5.02 5.87
CA SER A 22 11.02 5.34 7.28
C SER A 22 12.00 6.49 7.42
N ALA A 23 11.60 7.51 8.17
CA ALA A 23 12.51 8.50 8.76
C ALA A 23 13.29 7.86 9.93
N ARG A 24 13.90 6.69 9.71
CA ARG A 24 14.56 5.88 10.73
C ARG A 24 16.02 5.66 10.33
N ASP A 25 16.91 6.18 11.15
CA ASP A 25 18.36 6.30 10.89
C ASP A 25 19.15 5.00 11.12
N ASN A 26 18.48 3.87 11.41
CA ASN A 26 19.10 2.65 11.89
C ASN A 26 18.68 1.40 11.06
N ASP A 27 19.68 0.70 10.50
CA ASP A 27 19.51 -0.42 9.57
C ASP A 27 18.85 -1.67 10.21
N ASP A 28 18.94 -1.83 11.53
CA ASP A 28 18.27 -2.92 12.26
C ASP A 28 16.73 -2.77 12.29
N GLU A 29 16.21 -1.55 12.20
CA GLU A 29 14.75 -1.33 12.15
C GLU A 29 14.18 -1.56 10.74
N LYS A 30 14.97 -1.24 9.70
CA LYS A 30 14.65 -1.53 8.29
C LYS A 30 14.50 -3.03 8.03
N THR A 31 15.25 -3.88 8.75
CA THR A 31 15.17 -5.34 8.63
C THR A 31 14.02 -5.94 9.44
N THR A 32 13.58 -5.28 10.52
CA THR A 32 12.53 -5.80 11.42
C THR A 32 11.11 -5.58 10.87
N MET A 33 10.85 -4.46 10.19
CA MET A 33 9.55 -4.16 9.56
C MET A 33 9.72 -3.59 8.14
N ASN A 34 9.97 -4.49 7.18
CA ASN A 34 10.03 -4.15 5.75
C ASN A 34 8.66 -4.42 5.07
N SER A 35 8.28 -3.58 4.12
CA SER A 35 7.08 -3.69 3.26
C SER A 35 6.91 -5.10 2.67
N SER A 36 8.01 -5.73 2.30
CA SER A 36 8.04 -7.11 1.80
C SER A 36 7.55 -8.15 2.82
N ARG A 37 7.90 -8.01 4.11
CA ARG A 37 7.42 -8.92 5.16
C ARG A 37 5.94 -8.73 5.45
N LEU A 38 5.48 -7.47 5.44
CA LEU A 38 4.05 -7.17 5.59
C LEU A 38 3.24 -7.70 4.40
N PHE A 39 3.77 -7.57 3.19
CA PHE A 39 3.20 -8.17 1.98
C PHE A 39 3.01 -9.68 2.15
N GLU A 40 4.06 -10.41 2.52
CA GLU A 40 3.97 -11.87 2.70
C GLU A 40 2.99 -12.27 3.81
N GLU A 41 3.01 -11.62 4.97
CA GLU A 41 2.06 -11.93 6.05
C GLU A 41 0.60 -11.61 5.67
N THR A 42 0.37 -10.53 4.90
CA THR A 42 -0.96 -10.13 4.43
C THR A 42 -1.48 -11.10 3.37
N ARG A 43 -0.59 -11.52 2.46
CA ARG A 43 -0.87 -12.58 1.48
C ARG A 43 -1.21 -13.90 2.16
N ASN A 44 -0.42 -14.30 3.17
CA ASN A 44 -0.68 -15.51 3.96
C ASN A 44 -1.97 -15.45 4.77
N ALA A 45 -2.48 -14.24 5.06
CA ALA A 45 -3.78 -14.03 5.70
C ALA A 45 -4.96 -14.12 4.71
N GLY A 46 -4.72 -14.41 3.43
CA GLY A 46 -5.73 -14.62 2.40
C GLY A 46 -6.21 -13.35 1.70
N VAL A 47 -5.52 -12.22 1.89
CA VAL A 47 -5.88 -10.94 1.28
C VAL A 47 -5.25 -10.83 -0.11
N ASP A 48 -6.00 -10.35 -1.11
CA ASP A 48 -5.42 -10.01 -2.41
C ASP A 48 -4.55 -8.76 -2.27
N VAL A 49 -3.24 -8.96 -2.29
CA VAL A 49 -2.25 -7.93 -2.03
C VAL A 49 -1.24 -7.85 -3.16
N GLN A 50 -0.82 -6.64 -3.49
CA GLN A 50 0.27 -6.34 -4.41
C GLN A 50 1.30 -5.46 -3.71
N TYR A 51 2.58 -5.60 -4.07
CA TYR A 51 3.63 -4.68 -3.66
C TYR A 51 4.11 -3.90 -4.89
N ILE A 52 4.07 -2.57 -4.80
CA ILE A 52 4.49 -1.63 -5.84
C ILE A 52 5.31 -0.56 -5.13
N PRO A 53 6.66 -0.59 -5.20
CA PRO A 53 7.53 0.27 -4.39
C PRO A 53 7.26 1.77 -4.60
N GLN A 54 7.03 2.18 -5.84
CA GLN A 54 6.97 3.58 -6.25
C GLN A 54 5.53 4.10 -6.30
N LEU A 55 5.28 5.25 -5.66
CA LEU A 55 3.94 5.85 -5.62
C LEU A 55 3.39 6.18 -7.02
N HIS A 56 4.24 6.63 -7.95
CA HIS A 56 3.81 6.94 -9.32
C HIS A 56 3.32 5.70 -10.07
N ASP A 57 3.94 4.53 -9.82
CA ASP A 57 3.51 3.27 -10.42
C ASP A 57 2.19 2.77 -9.82
N ILE A 58 1.92 3.09 -8.55
CA ILE A 58 0.61 2.83 -7.92
C ILE A 58 -0.47 3.65 -8.62
N VAL A 59 -0.23 4.95 -8.85
CA VAL A 59 -1.17 5.81 -9.57
C VAL A 59 -1.46 5.25 -10.96
N ASN A 60 -0.42 4.86 -11.71
CA ASN A 60 -0.57 4.24 -13.03
C ASN A 60 -1.37 2.93 -12.98
N ALA A 61 -1.09 2.07 -12.00
CA ALA A 61 -1.80 0.80 -11.85
C ALA A 61 -3.27 1.00 -11.49
N LEU A 62 -3.57 1.97 -10.62
CA LEU A 62 -4.93 2.31 -10.22
C LEU A 62 -5.71 2.94 -11.37
N SER A 63 -5.14 3.91 -12.10
CA SER A 63 -5.83 4.59 -13.20
C SER A 63 -6.30 3.66 -14.33
N LEU A 64 -5.65 2.49 -14.47
CA LEU A 64 -6.02 1.48 -15.45
C LEU A 64 -7.06 0.46 -14.95
N ARG A 65 -7.36 0.45 -13.65
CA ARG A 65 -8.16 -0.60 -13.00
C ARG A 65 -9.41 -0.09 -12.31
N VAL A 66 -9.36 1.11 -11.72
CA VAL A 66 -10.48 1.69 -10.99
C VAL A 66 -11.67 1.91 -11.92
N LYS A 67 -12.85 1.64 -11.39
CA LYS A 67 -14.12 1.74 -12.09
C LYS A 67 -15.08 2.65 -11.32
N PRO A 68 -16.17 3.12 -11.96
CA PRO A 68 -17.30 3.66 -11.22
C PRO A 68 -17.69 2.71 -10.08
N ASP A 69 -18.05 3.29 -8.93
CA ASP A 69 -18.41 2.60 -7.68
C ASP A 69 -17.25 1.97 -6.89
N ASP A 70 -15.99 2.04 -7.35
CA ASP A 70 -14.83 1.69 -6.54
C ASP A 70 -14.53 2.76 -5.47
N VAL A 71 -14.14 2.33 -4.28
CA VAL A 71 -13.64 3.21 -3.21
C VAL A 71 -12.14 2.98 -3.02
N VAL A 72 -11.34 4.00 -3.35
CA VAL A 72 -9.89 3.98 -3.12
C VAL A 72 -9.57 4.72 -1.82
N ILE A 73 -8.96 4.03 -0.88
CA ILE A 73 -8.47 4.61 0.38
C ILE A 73 -6.94 4.63 0.34
N THR A 74 -6.35 5.81 0.50
CA THR A 74 -4.91 5.96 0.72
C THR A 74 -4.65 6.13 2.22
N MET A 75 -3.65 5.43 2.76
CA MET A 75 -3.36 5.44 4.19
C MET A 75 -1.87 5.24 4.46
N GLY A 76 -1.33 6.04 5.37
CA GLY A 76 0.06 5.95 5.80
C GLY A 76 0.64 7.31 6.15
N ALA A 77 1.89 7.31 6.61
CA ALA A 77 2.66 8.53 6.84
C ALA A 77 3.43 8.94 5.57
N GLY A 78 3.94 10.17 5.56
CA GLY A 78 4.72 10.69 4.43
C GLY A 78 3.84 11.09 3.26
N ASP A 79 4.22 10.67 2.05
CA ASP A 79 3.71 11.20 0.79
C ASP A 79 2.57 10.39 0.16
N VAL A 80 2.09 9.33 0.81
CA VAL A 80 1.05 8.45 0.24
C VAL A 80 -0.26 9.17 -0.07
N TRP A 81 -0.56 10.27 0.63
CA TRP A 81 -1.73 11.11 0.35
C TRP A 81 -1.71 11.69 -1.08
N LYS A 82 -0.52 11.91 -1.66
CA LYS A 82 -0.37 12.43 -3.03
C LYS A 82 -0.97 11.48 -4.07
N VAL A 83 -0.95 10.17 -3.81
CA VAL A 83 -1.55 9.15 -4.69
C VAL A 83 -3.02 9.43 -4.95
N ALA A 84 -3.78 9.91 -3.96
CA ALA A 84 -5.20 10.21 -4.13
C ALA A 84 -5.40 11.40 -5.09
N TYR A 85 -4.62 12.47 -4.93
CA TYR A 85 -4.70 13.66 -5.77
C TYR A 85 -4.24 13.37 -7.20
N ASP A 86 -3.11 12.68 -7.35
CA ASP A 86 -2.55 12.32 -8.65
C ASP A 86 -3.47 11.35 -9.42
N LEU A 87 -4.15 10.43 -8.70
CA LEU A 87 -5.13 9.54 -9.31
C LEU A 87 -6.35 10.31 -9.82
N VAL A 88 -6.92 11.22 -9.03
CA VAL A 88 -8.06 12.04 -9.47
C VAL A 88 -7.69 12.86 -10.70
N ALA A 89 -6.55 13.56 -10.68
CA ALA A 89 -6.09 14.37 -11.80
C ALA A 89 -5.83 13.56 -13.09
N LYS A 90 -5.61 12.25 -12.98
CA LYS A 90 -5.39 11.35 -14.11
C LYS A 90 -6.67 10.72 -14.67
N LEU A 91 -7.75 10.73 -13.89
CA LEU A 91 -9.06 10.21 -14.30
C LEU A 91 -9.96 11.28 -14.91
N GLU A 92 -9.64 12.56 -14.68
CA GLU A 92 -10.22 13.72 -15.38
C GLU A 92 -9.71 13.84 -16.82
#